data_AF-A0A523GAL0-F1
#
_entry.id   AF-A0A523GAL0-F1
#
_cell.length_a   1.000
_cell.length_b   1.000
_cell.length_c   1.000
_cell.angle_alpha   90.00
_cell.angle_beta   90.00
_cell.angle_gamma   90.00
#
_symmetry.space_group_name_H-M   'P 1'
#
loop_
_entity.id
_entity.type
_entity.pdbx_description
1 polymer ?
#
loop_
_entity_poly.entity_id
_entity_poly.type
_entity_poly.pdbx_seq_one_letter_code
_entity_poly.pdbx_strand_id
1 'polypeptide(L)'
;MMLRIITITLTLGVLMGACRPANDPQKIIDQVIQNHGGDRYENVRISFDFRGRHYVMLHQNGFFQYERHFSDSAGQIKDVLSNHGFKRYLNDHDITDTV
;
A
#
# COMPACT_ATOMS: atom_id res chain seq x y z
N MET A 1 9.43 45.86 -43.38
CA MET A 1 10.53 45.23 -42.62
C MET A 1 10.17 45.04 -41.14
N MET A 2 9.73 46.07 -40.41
CA MET A 2 9.30 45.95 -39.00
C MET A 2 8.15 44.95 -38.75
N LEU A 3 7.13 44.88 -39.61
CA LEU A 3 6.00 43.94 -39.44
C LEU A 3 6.41 42.46 -39.53
N ARG A 4 7.46 42.15 -40.31
CA ARG A 4 8.06 40.80 -40.41
C ARG A 4 8.88 40.45 -39.17
N ILE A 5 9.55 41.42 -38.57
CA ILE A 5 10.31 41.23 -37.33
C ILE A 5 9.37 40.94 -36.16
N ILE A 6 8.25 41.67 -36.06
CA ILE A 6 7.22 41.47 -35.02
C ILE A 6 6.56 40.09 -35.15
N THR A 7 6.31 39.62 -36.37
CA THR A 7 5.74 38.28 -36.59
C THR A 7 6.74 37.17 -36.28
N ILE A 8 8.03 37.38 -36.52
CA ILE A 8 9.10 36.44 -36.16
C ILE A 8 9.29 36.38 -34.65
N THR A 9 9.28 37.51 -33.95
CA THR A 9 9.42 37.52 -32.48
C THR A 9 8.20 36.89 -31.79
N LEU A 10 6.99 37.13 -32.32
CA LEU A 10 5.77 36.53 -31.78
C LEU A 10 5.74 35.01 -31.99
N THR A 11 6.14 34.52 -33.16
CA THR A 11 6.21 33.07 -33.43
C THR A 11 7.33 32.38 -32.65
N LEU A 12 8.49 33.02 -32.47
CA LEU A 12 9.59 32.50 -31.66
C LEU A 12 9.24 32.44 -30.16
N GLY A 13 8.46 33.39 -29.64
CA GLY A 13 7.95 33.36 -28.27
C GLY A 13 6.98 32.20 -28.01
N VAL A 14 6.15 31.84 -28.99
CA VAL A 14 5.23 30.69 -28.89
C VAL A 14 5.98 29.35 -28.87
N LEU A 15 7.07 29.23 -29.64
CA LEU A 15 7.91 28.03 -29.68
C LEU A 15 8.62 27.74 -28.34
N MET A 16 8.98 28.78 -27.57
CA MET A 16 9.64 28.61 -26.26
C MET A 16 8.67 28.17 -25.14
N GLY A 17 7.37 28.41 -25.28
CA GLY A 17 6.35 28.00 -24.29
C GLY A 17 5.83 26.56 -24.44
N ALA A 18 6.18 25.88 -25.53
CA ALA A 18 5.67 24.53 -25.84
C ALA A 18 6.41 23.40 -25.11
N CYS A 19 7.60 23.68 -24.56
CA CYS A 19 8.38 22.70 -23.82
C CYS A 19 7.83 22.55 -22.40
N ARG A 20 6.84 21.67 -22.22
CA ARG A 20 6.43 21.22 -20.89
C ARG A 20 7.37 20.11 -20.45
N PRO A 21 7.98 20.18 -19.26
CA PRO A 21 8.71 19.03 -18.73
C PRO A 21 7.75 17.83 -18.69
N ALA A 22 8.23 16.67 -19.15
CA ALA A 22 7.45 15.44 -19.06
C ALA A 22 7.05 15.20 -17.60
N ASN A 23 5.85 14.63 -17.38
CA ASN A 23 5.45 14.21 -16.04
C ASN A 23 6.48 13.18 -15.56
N ASP A 24 7.18 13.48 -14.47
CA ASP A 24 8.08 12.55 -13.81
C ASP A 24 7.24 11.38 -13.25
N PRO A 25 7.37 10.16 -13.79
CA PRO A 25 6.61 9.01 -13.30
C PRO A 25 6.89 8.74 -11.82
N GLN A 26 8.10 9.03 -11.33
CA GLN A 26 8.45 8.81 -9.93
C GLN A 26 7.58 9.66 -9.01
N LYS A 27 7.35 10.93 -9.37
CA LYS A 27 6.48 11.83 -8.61
C LYS A 27 5.05 11.30 -8.47
N ILE A 28 4.54 10.62 -9.50
CA ILE A 28 3.21 9.99 -9.44
C ILE A 28 3.23 8.83 -8.44
N ILE A 29 4.25 7.96 -8.52
CA ILE A 29 4.41 6.83 -7.60
C ILE A 29 4.55 7.32 -6.15
N ASP A 30 5.38 8.32 -5.90
CA ASP A 30 5.60 8.87 -4.56
C ASP A 30 4.31 9.45 -3.98
N GLN A 31 3.51 10.16 -4.79
CA GLN A 31 2.23 10.70 -4.37
C GLN A 31 1.21 9.59 -4.03
N VAL A 32 1.21 8.50 -4.81
CA VAL A 32 0.38 7.32 -4.54
C VAL A 32 0.81 6.69 -3.21
N ILE A 33 2.11 6.44 -2.99
CA ILE A 33 2.61 5.87 -1.73
C ILE A 33 2.18 6.75 -0.55
N GLN A 34 2.41 8.06 -0.63
CA GLN A 34 2.04 9.02 0.43
C GLN A 34 0.53 9.01 0.72
N ASN A 35 -0.29 9.04 -0.32
CA ASN A 35 -1.75 9.08 -0.17
C ASN A 35 -2.33 7.76 0.35
N HIS A 36 -1.68 6.65 0.06
CA HIS A 36 -2.06 5.32 0.53
C HIS A 36 -1.49 4.96 1.90
N GLY A 37 -0.79 5.88 2.57
CA GLY A 37 -0.35 5.76 3.96
C GLY A 37 1.17 5.84 4.16
N GLY A 38 1.96 5.54 3.12
CA GLY A 38 3.42 5.62 3.15
C GLY A 38 4.03 5.04 4.43
N ASP A 39 4.87 5.82 5.08
CA ASP A 39 5.60 5.47 6.30
C ASP A 39 4.69 5.07 7.47
N ARG A 40 3.39 5.40 7.45
CA ARG A 40 2.45 4.95 8.49
C ARG A 40 2.31 3.42 8.53
N TYR A 41 2.64 2.72 7.44
CA TYR A 41 2.66 1.25 7.41
C TYR A 41 3.82 0.64 8.19
N GLU A 42 4.87 1.39 8.53
CA GLU A 42 5.97 0.88 9.37
C GLU A 42 5.47 0.48 10.78
N ASN A 43 4.43 1.16 11.26
CA ASN A 43 3.83 0.97 12.56
C ASN A 43 2.30 1.06 12.45
N VAL A 44 1.65 -0.03 12.06
CA VAL A 44 0.21 -0.06 11.82
C VAL A 44 -0.44 -1.30 12.42
N ARG A 45 -1.64 -1.12 12.96
CA ARG A 45 -2.58 -2.20 13.25
C ARG A 45 -3.83 -2.01 12.40
N ILE A 46 -4.09 -2.94 11.49
CA ILE A 46 -5.29 -2.96 10.64
C ILE A 46 -6.12 -4.15 11.07
N SER A 47 -7.43 -3.96 11.22
CA SER A 47 -8.38 -5.00 11.56
C SER A 47 -9.66 -4.81 10.76
N PHE A 48 -10.16 -5.89 10.16
CA PHE A 48 -11.36 -5.86 9.33
C PHE A 48 -11.98 -7.24 9.21
N ASP A 49 -13.28 -7.27 8.95
CA ASP A 49 -14.01 -8.50 8.66
C ASP A 49 -14.18 -8.68 7.15
N PHE A 50 -13.90 -9.89 6.66
CA PHE A 50 -14.06 -10.22 5.25
C PHE A 50 -14.53 -11.67 5.09
N ARG A 51 -15.62 -11.86 4.34
CA ARG A 51 -16.20 -13.19 4.04
C ARG A 51 -16.42 -14.06 5.29
N GLY A 52 -16.93 -13.44 6.36
CA GLY A 52 -17.25 -14.12 7.62
C GLY A 52 -16.02 -14.50 8.47
N ARG A 53 -14.87 -13.85 8.24
CA ARG A 53 -13.64 -14.06 9.02
C ARG A 53 -13.09 -12.73 9.47
N HIS A 54 -12.51 -12.69 10.65
CA HIS A 54 -11.86 -11.51 11.22
C HIS A 54 -10.37 -11.55 10.91
N TYR A 55 -9.83 -10.49 10.31
CA TYR A 55 -8.42 -10.38 9.97
C TYR A 55 -7.75 -9.29 10.81
N VAL A 56 -6.51 -9.54 11.20
CA VAL A 56 -5.65 -8.56 11.86
C VAL A 56 -4.30 -8.53 11.15
N MET A 57 -3.78 -7.35 10.89
CA MET A 57 -2.41 -7.13 10.47
C MET A 57 -1.75 -6.19 11.46
N LEU A 58 -0.59 -6.58 11.97
CA LEU A 58 0.28 -5.74 12.78
C LEU A 58 1.62 -5.63 12.09
N HIS A 59 2.09 -4.42 11.87
CA HIS A 59 3.47 -4.12 11.50
C HIS A 59 4.06 -3.21 12.59
N GLN A 60 5.29 -3.51 12.99
CA GLN A 60 6.03 -2.73 13.97
C GLN A 60 7.52 -2.81 13.65
N ASN A 61 8.05 -1.81 12.95
CA ASN A 61 9.48 -1.64 12.65
C ASN A 61 10.16 -2.93 12.12
N GLY A 62 9.59 -3.54 11.09
CA GLY A 62 10.10 -4.77 10.47
C GLY A 62 9.59 -6.08 11.08
N PHE A 63 8.95 -6.02 12.25
CA PHE A 63 8.15 -7.14 12.77
C PHE A 63 6.75 -7.11 12.18
N PHE A 64 6.24 -8.27 11.79
CA PHE A 64 4.88 -8.43 11.28
C PHE A 64 4.16 -9.58 11.99
N GLN A 65 2.85 -9.42 12.11
CA GLN A 65 1.94 -10.49 12.50
C GLN A 65 0.62 -10.34 11.73
N TYR A 66 0.22 -11.42 11.06
CA TYR A 66 -1.07 -11.55 10.40
C TYR A 66 -1.90 -12.58 11.14
N GLU A 67 -3.14 -12.22 11.45
CA GLU A 67 -4.08 -13.11 12.11
C GLU A 67 -5.33 -13.29 11.24
N ARG A 68 -5.89 -14.50 11.31
CA ARG A 68 -7.20 -14.82 10.75
C ARG A 68 -7.99 -15.63 11.77
N HIS A 69 -9.13 -15.11 12.19
CA HIS A 69 -10.01 -15.72 13.18
C HIS A 69 -11.35 -16.09 12.53
N PHE A 70 -11.81 -17.31 12.77
CA PHE A 70 -13.09 -17.80 12.24
C PHE A 70 -13.59 -19.01 13.04
N SER A 71 -14.88 -19.27 12.94
CA SER A 71 -15.52 -20.46 13.49
C SER A 71 -15.75 -21.51 12.40
N ASP A 72 -15.56 -22.78 12.72
CA ASP A 72 -16.02 -23.90 11.90
C ASP A 72 -16.66 -25.00 12.77
N SER A 73 -16.90 -26.17 12.19
CA SER A 73 -17.52 -27.31 12.89
C SER A 73 -16.69 -27.86 14.05
N ALA A 74 -15.37 -27.61 14.07
CA ALA A 74 -14.48 -28.05 15.14
C ALA A 74 -14.39 -27.02 16.28
N GLY A 75 -14.59 -25.73 16.00
CA GLY A 75 -14.63 -24.67 17.00
C GLY A 75 -14.07 -23.35 16.49
N GLN A 76 -13.48 -22.57 17.42
CA GLN A 76 -12.84 -21.30 17.10
C GLN A 76 -11.42 -21.55 16.60
N ILE A 77 -11.15 -21.22 15.34
CA ILE A 77 -9.82 -21.24 14.75
C ILE A 77 -9.21 -19.85 14.78
N LYS A 78 -7.96 -19.78 15.25
CA LYS A 78 -7.09 -18.62 15.12
C LYS A 78 -5.80 -19.04 14.41
N ASP A 79 -5.57 -18.49 13.23
CA ASP A 79 -4.31 -18.60 12.52
C ASP A 79 -3.45 -17.38 12.79
N VAL A 80 -2.15 -17.58 13.02
CA VAL A 80 -1.16 -16.51 13.23
C VAL A 80 0.05 -16.77 12.33
N LEU A 81 0.38 -15.83 11.46
CA LEU A 81 1.62 -15.83 10.67
C LEU A 81 2.49 -14.66 11.11
N SER A 82 3.72 -14.93 11.51
CA SER A 82 4.67 -13.91 11.98
C SER A 82 6.07 -14.14 11.41
N ASN A 83 7.02 -13.28 11.76
CA ASN A 83 8.45 -13.51 11.48
C ASN A 83 8.96 -14.86 12.03
N HIS A 84 8.28 -15.44 13.03
CA HIS A 84 8.64 -16.72 13.64
C HIS A 84 7.97 -17.94 13.00
N GLY A 85 7.20 -17.73 11.93
CA GLY A 85 6.47 -18.78 11.23
C GLY A 85 4.98 -18.77 11.50
N PHE A 86 4.33 -19.85 11.10
CA PHE A 86 2.88 -20.05 11.18
C PHE A 86 2.50 -20.82 12.45
N LYS A 87 1.38 -20.44 13.06
CA LYS A 87 0.73 -21.17 14.14
C LYS A 87 -0.77 -21.24 13.92
N ARG A 88 -1.38 -22.35 14.33
CA ARG A 88 -2.84 -22.51 14.40
C ARG A 88 -3.26 -22.86 15.82
N TYR A 89 -4.34 -22.22 16.25
CA TYR A 89 -5.00 -22.49 17.51
C TYR A 89 -6.44 -22.96 17.26
N LEU A 90 -6.88 -23.99 17.98
CA LEU A 90 -8.27 -24.41 18.08
C LEU A 90 -8.74 -24.21 19.52
N ASN A 91 -9.75 -23.36 19.73
CA ASN A 91 -10.23 -22.99 21.06
C ASN A 91 -9.07 -22.59 21.99
N ASP A 92 -8.16 -21.75 21.48
CA ASP A 92 -6.94 -21.27 22.14
C ASP A 92 -5.85 -22.32 22.43
N HIS A 93 -6.04 -23.57 22.03
CA HIS A 93 -5.01 -24.61 22.09
C HIS A 93 -4.16 -24.64 20.82
N ASP A 94 -2.84 -24.56 20.96
CA ASP A 94 -1.90 -24.69 19.84
C ASP A 94 -2.00 -26.10 19.25
N ILE A 95 -2.34 -26.18 17.96
CA ILE A 95 -2.48 -27.42 17.18
C ILE A 95 -1.59 -27.38 15.94
N THR A 96 -0.57 -26.53 15.92
CA THR A 96 0.26 -26.25 14.73
C THR A 96 0.81 -27.51 14.08
N ASP A 97 1.23 -28.50 14.87
CA ASP A 97 1.81 -29.76 14.37
C ASP A 97 0.79 -30.72 13.70
N THR A 98 -0.49 -30.36 13.72
CA THR A 98 -1.61 -31.17 13.20
C THR A 98 -2.19 -30.63 11.89
N VAL A 99 -1.61 -29.56 11.34
CA VAL A 99 -2.12 -28.81 10.17
C VAL A 99 -1.24 -29.00 8.95
#